data_AF-A0A0P6XZ59-F1
#
_entry.id   AF-A0A0P6XZ59-F1
#
_cell.length_a   1.000
_cell.length_b   1.000
_cell.length_c   1.000
_cell.angle_alpha   90.00
_cell.angle_beta   90.00
_cell.angle_gamma   90.00
#
_symmetry.space_group_name_H-M   'P 1'
#
loop_
_entity.id
_entity.type
_entity.pdbx_description
1 polymer ?
#
loop_
_entity_poly.entity_id
_entity_poly.type
_entity_poly.pdbx_seq_one_letter_code
_entity_poly.pdbx_strand_id
1 'polypeptide(L)'
;MTRRDYCILYLIGLILAAAWASFQAAPGYMDADYYYLGGVHLAEGKGFWENVLWNYLDDPAGLPHPSHAYWMPLASILAAGGMLVSGTTSFWAAKLPFLLLAAGVPVVSAALGYRLTGRRGLAWLAGALGLAPGFYAAYMTLTETFALYMLLGGGVLLLGGTR
;
A
#
# COMPACT_ATOMS: atom_id res chain seq x y z
N MET A 1 -19.90 -15.94 -1.82
CA MET A 1 -18.99 -15.49 -2.89
C MET A 1 -18.16 -16.68 -3.33
N THR A 2 -17.91 -16.82 -4.62
CA THR A 2 -17.04 -17.88 -5.16
C THR A 2 -15.60 -17.39 -5.26
N ARG A 3 -14.62 -18.30 -5.38
CA ARG A 3 -13.22 -17.93 -5.65
C ARG A 3 -13.08 -17.09 -6.92
N ARG A 4 -13.87 -17.43 -7.95
CA ARG A 4 -13.91 -16.69 -9.22
C ARG A 4 -14.33 -15.23 -9.03
N ASP A 5 -15.30 -14.96 -8.16
CA ASP A 5 -15.74 -13.58 -7.87
C ASP A 5 -14.59 -12.73 -7.32
N TYR A 6 -13.85 -13.26 -6.33
CA TYR A 6 -12.70 -12.59 -5.74
C TYR A 6 -11.55 -12.41 -6.73
N CYS A 7 -11.25 -13.42 -7.56
CA CYS A 7 -10.23 -13.30 -8.61
C CYS A 7 -10.59 -12.20 -9.62
N ILE A 8 -11.86 -12.09 -10.02
CA ILE A 8 -12.31 -11.03 -10.92
C ILE A 8 -12.11 -9.66 -10.28
N LEU A 9 -12.54 -9.47 -9.02
CA LEU A 9 -12.32 -8.21 -8.30
C LEU A 9 -10.84 -7.84 -8.20
N TYR A 10 -9.99 -8.82 -7.89
CA TYR A 10 -8.54 -8.59 -7.80
C TYR A 10 -7.96 -8.17 -9.15
N LEU A 11 -8.31 -8.86 -10.25
CA LEU A 11 -7.82 -8.53 -11.58
C LEU A 11 -8.27 -7.15 -12.04
N ILE A 12 -9.54 -6.79 -11.81
CA ILE A 12 -10.05 -5.44 -12.10
C ILE A 12 -9.31 -4.41 -11.25
N GLY A 13 -9.15 -4.68 -9.95
CA GLY A 13 -8.42 -3.81 -9.03
C GLY A 13 -6.96 -3.58 -9.46
N LEU A 14 -6.28 -4.63 -9.92
CA LEU A 14 -4.91 -4.54 -10.41
C LEU A 14 -4.81 -3.69 -11.69
N ILE A 15 -5.74 -3.87 -12.63
CA ILE A 15 -5.79 -3.06 -13.85
C ILE A 15 -6.04 -1.58 -13.53
N LEU A 16 -6.99 -1.30 -12.65
CA LEU A 16 -7.30 0.09 -12.23
C LEU A 16 -6.13 0.70 -11.45
N ALA A 17 -5.52 -0.04 -10.54
CA ALA A 17 -4.34 0.40 -9.81
C ALA A 17 -3.18 0.71 -10.76
N ALA A 18 -2.92 -0.15 -11.75
CA ALA A 18 -1.88 0.08 -12.75
C ALA A 18 -2.15 1.33 -13.60
N ALA A 19 -3.41 1.52 -14.03
CA ALA A 19 -3.83 2.72 -14.74
C ALA A 19 -3.61 3.98 -13.90
N TRP A 20 -4.05 3.99 -12.64
CA TRP A 20 -3.85 5.14 -11.74
C TRP A 20 -2.37 5.42 -11.48
N ALA A 21 -1.60 4.37 -11.21
CA ALA A 21 -0.17 4.49 -10.98
C ALA A 21 0.56 5.10 -12.18
N SER A 22 0.09 4.89 -13.42
CA SER A 22 0.72 5.45 -14.62
C SER A 22 0.65 6.99 -14.69
N PHE A 23 -0.28 7.61 -13.96
CA PHE A 23 -0.38 9.06 -13.85
C PHE A 23 0.47 9.64 -12.70
N GLN A 24 1.10 8.78 -11.89
CA GLN A 24 1.92 9.18 -10.74
C GLN A 24 3.42 9.05 -11.07
N ALA A 25 4.02 10.14 -11.53
CA ALA A 25 5.45 10.18 -11.85
C ALA A 25 6.36 10.24 -10.60
N ALA A 26 5.83 10.71 -9.47
CA ALA A 26 6.55 10.87 -8.21
C ALA A 26 5.62 10.56 -7.01
N PRO A 27 6.17 10.38 -5.79
CA PRO A 27 5.38 10.08 -4.59
C PRO A 27 4.30 11.12 -4.28
N GLY A 28 4.57 12.41 -4.56
CA GLY A 28 3.55 13.45 -4.61
C GLY A 28 3.10 14.02 -3.26
N TYR A 29 3.60 13.48 -2.14
CA TYR A 29 3.50 14.11 -0.82
C TYR A 29 4.56 13.55 0.15
N MET A 30 4.74 14.27 1.26
CA MET A 30 5.88 14.11 2.17
C MET A 30 6.08 12.68 2.71
N ASP A 31 5.03 11.98 3.14
CA ASP A 31 5.20 10.63 3.73
C ASP A 31 5.52 9.59 2.64
N ALA A 32 4.95 9.75 1.45
CA ALA A 32 5.28 8.85 0.35
C ALA A 32 6.73 9.05 -0.11
N ASP A 33 7.21 10.30 -0.14
CA ASP A 33 8.63 10.61 -0.39
C ASP A 33 9.53 10.01 0.69
N TYR A 34 9.10 10.07 1.96
CA TYR A 34 9.82 9.49 3.09
C TYR A 34 10.05 7.99 2.92
N TYR A 35 8.98 7.23 2.67
CA TYR A 35 9.09 5.78 2.49
C TYR A 35 9.77 5.41 1.17
N TYR A 36 9.62 6.21 0.12
CA TYR A 36 10.37 6.00 -1.12
C TYR A 36 11.88 6.14 -0.89
N LEU A 37 12.31 7.22 -0.23
CA LEU A 37 13.72 7.43 0.10
C LEU A 37 14.28 6.31 0.99
N GLY A 38 13.53 5.90 2.02
CA GLY A 38 13.87 4.75 2.84
C GLY A 38 14.02 3.47 2.02
N GLY A 39 13.10 3.23 1.08
CA GLY A 39 13.17 2.12 0.13
C GLY A 39 14.42 2.16 -0.76
N VAL A 40 14.79 3.33 -1.29
CA VAL A 40 16.02 3.52 -2.07
C VAL A 40 17.25 3.16 -1.23
N HIS A 41 17.36 3.67 -0.01
CA HIS A 41 18.49 3.39 0.87
C HIS A 41 18.62 1.90 1.21
N LEU A 42 17.51 1.22 1.46
CA LEU A 42 17.49 -0.21 1.70
C LEU A 42 17.91 -1.00 0.45
N ALA A 43 17.39 -0.63 -0.72
CA ALA A 43 17.75 -1.29 -1.99
C ALA A 43 19.23 -1.09 -2.36
N GLU A 44 19.83 0.05 -1.98
CA GLU A 44 21.25 0.36 -2.16
C GLU A 44 22.17 -0.23 -1.07
N GLY A 45 21.62 -0.93 -0.06
CA GLY A 45 22.40 -1.52 1.02
C GLY A 45 22.90 -0.52 2.08
N LYS A 46 22.32 0.68 2.13
CA LYS A 46 22.67 1.74 3.11
C LYS A 46 21.99 1.55 4.47
N GLY A 47 21.04 0.63 4.58
CA GLY A 47 20.33 0.31 5.82
C GLY A 47 19.30 1.37 6.24
N PHE A 48 18.88 1.32 7.50
CA PHE A 48 17.88 2.22 8.09
C PHE A 48 18.50 3.53 8.60
N TRP A 49 19.09 4.30 7.67
CA TRP A 49 19.68 5.61 7.94
C TRP A 49 19.14 6.65 6.97
N GLU A 50 19.02 7.90 7.39
CA GLU A 50 18.57 9.01 6.54
C GLU A 50 19.44 10.27 6.70
N ASN A 51 19.56 11.02 5.61
CA ASN A 51 20.28 12.30 5.54
C ASN A 51 19.32 13.49 5.41
N VAL A 52 18.08 13.31 5.89
CA VAL A 52 17.03 14.31 5.86
C VAL A 52 16.35 14.32 7.22
N LEU A 53 15.75 15.45 7.56
CA LEU A 53 14.83 15.54 8.68
C LEU A 53 13.41 15.52 8.11
N TRP A 54 12.70 14.41 8.25
CA TRP A 54 11.32 14.30 7.77
C TRP A 54 10.35 15.09 8.65
N ASN A 55 10.58 15.16 9.97
CA ASN A 55 9.75 15.90 10.91
C ASN A 55 10.55 16.34 12.16
N TYR A 56 10.05 17.33 12.89
CA TYR A 56 10.72 17.88 14.09
C TYR A 56 10.41 17.13 15.41
N LEU A 57 9.54 16.12 15.42
CA LEU A 57 9.24 15.34 16.63
C LEU A 57 10.30 14.29 16.94
N ASP A 58 11.21 14.03 15.99
CA ASP A 58 12.27 13.03 16.10
C ASP A 58 13.54 13.52 16.84
N ASP A 59 13.69 14.85 16.96
CA ASP A 59 14.81 15.55 17.66
C ASP A 59 16.21 14.91 17.50
N PRO A 60 16.70 14.66 16.27
CA PRO A 60 18.00 14.01 16.09
C PRO A 60 19.16 14.97 16.37
N ALA A 61 20.24 14.43 16.94
CA ALA A 61 21.46 15.20 17.24
C ALA A 61 22.19 15.74 15.99
N GLY A 62 21.87 15.24 14.79
CA GLY A 62 22.48 15.62 13.52
C GLY A 62 22.12 14.66 12.39
N LEU A 63 22.73 14.84 11.22
CA LEU A 63 22.58 13.95 10.06
C LEU A 63 23.93 13.27 9.72
N PRO A 64 23.95 12.01 9.25
CA PRO A 64 22.81 11.09 9.17
C PRO A 64 22.33 10.66 10.56
N HIS A 65 21.07 10.24 10.62
CA HIS A 65 20.47 9.64 11.82
C HIS A 65 19.63 8.41 11.45
N PRO A 66 19.25 7.55 12.44
CA PRO A 66 18.42 6.38 12.17
C PRO A 66 17.09 6.78 11.55
N SER A 67 16.69 6.12 10.47
CA SER A 67 15.37 6.34 9.90
C SER A 67 14.28 5.59 10.67
N HIS A 68 13.03 5.93 10.39
CA HIS A 68 11.82 5.27 10.90
C HIS A 68 11.63 5.36 12.42
N ALA A 69 12.21 6.38 13.06
CA ALA A 69 12.06 6.61 14.49
C ALA A 69 10.65 7.13 14.86
N TYR A 70 9.97 7.81 13.92
CA TYR A 70 8.57 8.19 14.07
C TYR A 70 7.59 7.22 13.38
N TRP A 71 7.85 6.86 12.11
CA TRP A 71 6.99 5.98 11.32
C TRP A 71 7.59 4.59 11.12
N MET A 72 6.78 3.53 11.24
CA MET A 72 7.24 2.15 11.11
C MET A 72 7.77 1.82 9.70
N PRO A 73 8.76 0.92 9.56
CA PRO A 73 9.54 0.76 8.32
C PRO A 73 8.89 -0.08 7.20
N LEU A 74 7.69 -0.63 7.41
CA LEU A 74 7.13 -1.64 6.51
C LEU A 74 6.95 -1.14 5.07
N ALA A 75 6.49 0.09 4.87
CA ALA A 75 6.32 0.64 3.53
C ALA A 75 7.66 0.81 2.80
N SER A 76 8.71 1.29 3.48
CA SER A 76 10.07 1.36 2.91
C SER A 76 10.62 -0.02 2.54
N ILE A 77 10.40 -1.03 3.39
CA ILE A 77 10.84 -2.41 3.12
C ILE A 77 10.16 -2.96 1.86
N LEU A 78 8.87 -2.72 1.69
CA LEU A 78 8.15 -3.13 0.49
C LEU A 78 8.66 -2.37 -0.74
N ALA A 79 8.80 -1.06 -0.65
CA ALA A 79 9.37 -0.25 -1.74
C ALA A 79 10.74 -0.79 -2.18
N ALA A 80 11.62 -1.11 -1.23
CA ALA A 80 12.91 -1.73 -1.50
C ALA A 80 12.76 -3.09 -2.20
N GLY A 81 11.83 -3.94 -1.76
CA GLY A 81 11.55 -5.22 -2.41
C GLY A 81 11.16 -5.07 -3.89
N GLY A 82 10.32 -4.08 -4.22
CA GLY A 82 9.97 -3.76 -5.62
C GLY A 82 11.17 -3.30 -6.45
N MET A 83 12.03 -2.47 -5.85
CA MET A 83 13.27 -2.00 -6.49
C MET A 83 14.27 -3.14 -6.73
N LEU A 84 14.48 -4.01 -5.74
CA LEU A 84 15.40 -5.15 -5.81
C LEU A 84 14.98 -6.13 -6.91
N VAL A 85 13.69 -6.47 -6.99
CA VAL A 85 13.15 -7.35 -8.06
C VAL A 85 13.31 -6.72 -9.44
N SER A 86 13.18 -5.40 -9.55
CA SER A 86 13.28 -4.68 -10.83
C SER A 86 14.72 -4.32 -11.22
N GLY A 87 15.68 -4.42 -10.31
CA GLY A 87 17.05 -3.96 -10.51
C GLY A 87 17.20 -2.44 -10.67
N THR A 88 16.23 -1.63 -10.22
CA THR A 88 16.26 -0.17 -10.33
C THR A 88 15.59 0.49 -9.12
N THR A 89 16.08 1.66 -8.73
CA THR A 89 15.51 2.47 -7.64
C THR A 89 14.41 3.42 -8.11
N SER A 90 13.92 3.27 -9.36
CA SER A 90 12.85 4.12 -9.89
C SER A 90 11.57 4.05 -9.04
N PHE A 91 10.80 5.15 -9.03
CA PHE A 91 9.52 5.18 -8.34
C PHE A 91 8.53 4.13 -8.86
N TRP A 92 8.55 3.82 -10.16
CA TRP A 92 7.71 2.75 -10.70
C TRP A 92 8.02 1.38 -10.08
N ALA A 93 9.30 1.04 -9.94
CA ALA A 93 9.73 -0.20 -9.31
C ALA A 93 9.31 -0.24 -7.82
N ALA A 94 9.43 0.89 -7.12
CA ALA A 94 9.00 1.02 -5.73
C ALA A 94 7.50 0.74 -5.54
N LYS A 95 6.66 1.10 -6.52
CA LYS A 95 5.20 0.92 -6.47
C LYS A 95 4.72 -0.51 -6.70
N LEU A 96 5.57 -1.41 -7.22
CA LEU A 96 5.14 -2.75 -7.63
C LEU A 96 4.41 -3.53 -6.52
N PRO A 97 4.89 -3.56 -5.27
CA PRO A 97 4.15 -4.24 -4.20
C PRO A 97 2.83 -3.52 -3.87
N PHE A 98 2.82 -2.19 -3.90
CA PHE A 98 1.63 -1.39 -3.58
C PHE A 98 0.52 -1.55 -4.61
N LEU A 99 0.85 -1.78 -5.89
CA LEU A 99 -0.12 -2.16 -6.92
C LEU A 99 -0.85 -3.46 -6.56
N LEU A 100 -0.12 -4.47 -6.06
CA LEU A 100 -0.70 -5.73 -5.62
C LEU A 100 -1.54 -5.57 -4.35
N LEU A 101 -1.09 -4.73 -3.42
CA LEU A 101 -1.84 -4.42 -2.21
C LEU A 101 -3.15 -3.65 -2.53
N ALA A 102 -3.08 -2.64 -3.38
CA ALA A 102 -4.25 -1.89 -3.83
C ALA A 102 -5.31 -2.81 -4.47
N ALA A 103 -4.88 -3.77 -5.29
CA ALA A 103 -5.76 -4.77 -5.90
C ALA A 103 -6.46 -5.68 -4.87
N GLY A 104 -5.89 -5.83 -3.67
CA GLY A 104 -6.48 -6.61 -2.58
C GLY A 104 -7.63 -5.90 -1.87
N VAL A 105 -7.67 -4.56 -1.86
CA VAL A 105 -8.71 -3.78 -1.16
C VAL A 105 -10.14 -4.13 -1.61
N PRO A 106 -10.48 -4.16 -2.92
CA PRO A 106 -11.82 -4.59 -3.34
C PRO A 106 -12.15 -6.04 -2.93
N VAL A 107 -11.15 -6.92 -2.84
CA VAL A 107 -11.34 -8.31 -2.41
C VAL A 107 -11.71 -8.37 -0.93
N VAL A 108 -10.96 -7.66 -0.08
CA VAL A 108 -11.23 -7.60 1.36
C VAL A 108 -12.58 -6.94 1.64
N SER A 109 -12.92 -5.86 0.94
CA SER A 109 -14.22 -5.19 1.03
C SER A 109 -15.37 -6.15 0.66
N ALA A 110 -15.24 -6.89 -0.45
CA ALA A 110 -16.24 -7.88 -0.83
C ALA A 110 -16.35 -9.04 0.16
N ALA A 111 -15.22 -9.53 0.69
CA ALA A 111 -15.19 -10.60 1.66
C ALA A 111 -15.88 -10.20 2.97
N LEU A 112 -15.60 -8.98 3.47
CA LEU A 112 -16.27 -8.41 4.64
C LEU A 112 -17.76 -8.22 4.39
N GLY A 113 -18.13 -7.61 3.26
CA GLY A 113 -19.53 -7.43 2.87
C GLY A 113 -20.29 -8.75 2.78
N TYR A 114 -19.66 -9.79 2.22
CA TYR A 114 -20.24 -11.14 2.19
C TYR A 114 -20.36 -11.75 3.58
N ARG A 115 -19.35 -11.59 4.43
CA ARG A 115 -19.37 -12.13 5.80
C ARG A 115 -20.48 -11.51 6.63
N LEU A 116 -20.69 -10.21 6.52
CA LEU A 116 -21.68 -9.48 7.31
C LEU A 116 -23.12 -9.74 6.85
N THR A 117 -23.33 -10.02 5.56
CA THR A 117 -24.68 -10.05 4.98
C THR A 117 -25.11 -11.42 4.46
N GLY A 118 -24.18 -12.32 4.16
CA GLY A 118 -24.42 -13.57 3.43
C GLY A 118 -24.88 -13.37 1.97
N ARG A 119 -25.03 -12.12 1.50
CA ARG A 119 -25.65 -11.79 0.21
C ARG A 119 -24.58 -11.50 -0.84
N ARG A 120 -24.56 -12.31 -1.91
CA ARG A 120 -23.59 -12.18 -3.01
C ARG A 120 -23.66 -10.81 -3.71
N GLY A 121 -24.85 -10.25 -3.90
CA GLY A 121 -25.03 -8.93 -4.53
C GLY A 121 -24.41 -7.79 -3.71
N LEU A 122 -24.64 -7.80 -2.39
CA LEU A 122 -24.06 -6.78 -1.49
C LEU A 122 -22.54 -6.92 -1.36
N ALA A 123 -22.02 -8.14 -1.43
CA ALA A 123 -20.58 -8.37 -1.49
C ALA A 123 -19.93 -7.79 -2.76
N TRP A 124 -20.56 -7.98 -3.93
CA TRP A 124 -20.12 -7.34 -5.17
C TRP A 124 -20.18 -5.82 -5.09
N LEU A 125 -21.25 -5.26 -4.51
CA LEU A 125 -21.36 -3.82 -4.29
C LEU A 125 -20.23 -3.31 -3.39
N ALA A 126 -19.94 -3.98 -2.28
CA ALA A 126 -18.84 -3.62 -1.38
C ALA A 126 -17.48 -3.68 -2.08
N GLY A 127 -17.23 -4.73 -2.88
CA GLY A 127 -16.02 -4.82 -3.70
C GLY A 127 -15.93 -3.72 -4.75
N ALA A 128 -17.05 -3.40 -5.42
CA ALA A 128 -17.11 -2.33 -6.41
C ALA A 128 -16.84 -0.94 -5.81
N LEU A 129 -17.35 -0.67 -4.61
CA LEU A 129 -16.99 0.55 -3.87
C LEU A 129 -15.51 0.56 -3.48
N GLY A 130 -14.94 -0.61 -3.15
CA GLY A 130 -13.50 -0.76 -2.92
C GLY A 130 -12.63 -0.53 -4.17
N LEU A 131 -13.16 -0.73 -5.38
CA LEU A 131 -12.48 -0.40 -6.64
C LEU A 131 -12.42 1.11 -6.89
N ALA A 132 -13.31 1.89 -6.26
CA ALA A 132 -13.42 3.33 -6.44
C ALA A 132 -13.38 4.06 -5.08
N PRO A 133 -12.23 4.07 -4.38
CA PRO A 133 -12.13 4.56 -3.01
C PRO A 133 -12.14 6.11 -2.91
N GLY A 134 -12.57 6.81 -3.98
CA GLY A 134 -12.72 8.25 -4.04
C GLY A 134 -11.41 8.97 -3.73
N PHE A 135 -11.41 9.71 -2.60
CA PHE A 135 -10.25 10.45 -2.10
C PHE A 135 -8.98 9.59 -2.03
N TYR A 136 -9.08 8.33 -1.59
CA TYR A 136 -7.91 7.47 -1.42
C TYR A 136 -7.30 6.98 -2.74
N ALA A 137 -7.99 7.13 -3.88
CA ALA A 137 -7.50 6.65 -5.17
C ALA A 137 -6.15 7.29 -5.55
N ALA A 138 -5.90 8.53 -5.12
CA ALA A 138 -4.64 9.22 -5.34
C ALA A 138 -3.47 8.62 -4.53
N TYR A 139 -3.73 7.81 -3.51
CA TYR A 139 -2.73 7.32 -2.57
C TYR A 139 -2.51 5.81 -2.61
N MET A 140 -3.51 5.03 -3.03
CA MET A 140 -3.52 3.55 -2.97
C MET A 140 -2.27 2.85 -3.55
N THR A 141 -1.63 3.47 -4.53
CA THR A 141 -0.49 2.91 -5.26
C THR A 141 0.84 3.57 -4.93
N LEU A 142 0.85 4.54 -4.01
CA LEU A 142 2.06 5.22 -3.57
C LEU A 142 2.83 4.35 -2.55
N THR A 143 4.08 4.71 -2.30
CA THR A 143 4.92 4.12 -1.26
C THR A 143 4.46 4.59 0.12
N GLU A 144 3.33 4.08 0.60
CA GLU A 144 2.69 4.57 1.82
C GLU A 144 1.90 3.47 2.56
N THR A 145 1.20 3.81 3.65
CA THR A 145 0.61 2.82 4.58
C THR A 145 -0.91 2.60 4.49
N PHE A 146 -1.69 3.34 3.71
CA PHE A 146 -3.15 3.22 3.66
C PHE A 146 -3.58 1.88 3.08
N ALA A 147 -3.02 1.45 1.93
CA ALA A 147 -3.34 0.14 1.37
C ALA A 147 -2.97 -0.99 2.34
N LEU A 148 -1.82 -0.88 3.01
CA LEU A 148 -1.41 -1.81 4.07
C LEU A 148 -2.42 -1.83 5.22
N TYR A 149 -2.80 -0.67 5.73
CA TYR A 149 -3.73 -0.54 6.84
C TYR A 149 -5.12 -1.09 6.48
N MET A 150 -5.63 -0.80 5.28
CA MET A 150 -6.90 -1.32 4.78
C MET A 150 -6.89 -2.86 4.72
N LEU A 151 -5.81 -3.46 4.20
CA LEU A 151 -5.69 -4.90 4.07
C LEU A 151 -5.47 -5.60 5.41
N LEU A 152 -4.55 -5.09 6.24
CA LEU A 152 -4.24 -5.69 7.54
C LEU A 152 -5.43 -5.54 8.50
N GLY A 153 -6.00 -4.34 8.59
CA GLY A 153 -7.19 -4.08 9.40
C GLY A 153 -8.39 -4.90 8.93
N GLY A 154 -8.65 -4.93 7.62
CA GLY A 154 -9.71 -5.76 7.05
C GLY A 154 -9.46 -7.26 7.24
N GLY A 155 -8.21 -7.71 7.16
CA GLY A 155 -7.78 -9.08 7.47
C GLY A 155 -8.04 -9.44 8.93
N VAL A 156 -7.68 -8.57 9.88
CA VAL A 156 -7.99 -8.75 11.31
C VAL A 156 -9.50 -8.87 11.50
N LEU A 157 -10.31 -8.01 10.87
CA LEU A 157 -11.76 -8.12 10.95
C LEU A 157 -12.27 -9.44 10.36
N LEU A 158 -11.71 -9.91 9.23
CA LEU A 158 -12.02 -11.20 8.61
C LEU A 158 -11.61 -12.42 9.46
N LEU A 159 -10.61 -12.29 10.32
CA LEU A 159 -10.21 -13.36 11.24
C LEU A 159 -10.98 -13.30 12.57
N GLY A 160 -11.13 -12.11 13.15
CA GLY A 160 -11.64 -11.90 14.52
C GLY A 160 -13.15 -11.96 14.70
N GLY A 161 -13.95 -11.83 13.64
CA GLY A 161 -15.41 -11.90 13.76
C GLY A 161 -15.94 -13.28 14.19
N THR A 162 -16.38 -13.45 15.44
CA THR A 162 -17.24 -14.57 15.80
C THR A 162 -18.52 -14.51 14.97
N ARG A 163 -18.93 -15.65 14.40
CA ARG A 163 -20.23 -15.80 13.74
C ARG A 163 -21.35 -15.76 14.76
#